data_AF-A0A7S1X3B7-F1
#
_entry.id   AF-A0A7S1X3B7-F1
#
_cell.length_a   1.000
_cell.length_b   1.000
_cell.length_c   1.000
_cell.angle_alpha   90.00
_cell.angle_beta   90.00
_cell.angle_gamma   90.00
#
_symmetry.space_group_name_H-M   'P 1'
#
loop_
_entity.id
_entity.type
_entity.pdbx_description
1 polymer ?
#
loop_
_entity_poly.entity_id
_entity_poly.type
_entity_poly.pdbx_seq_one_letter_code
_entity_poly.pdbx_strand_id
1 'polypeptide(L)'
;DVAAFLRVRPDKGLFHFDNSYRPCPLAQQYIGITVKKPLQRFQLMNEICYDKVLTAAGKHQVLIFVHSRKETAKTARYLKETALAGDTLAKFMKGDSASRE
;
A
#
# COMPACT_ATOMS: atom_id res chain seq x y z
N ASP A 1 16.57 5.64 26.94
CA ASP A 1 15.64 4.84 27.79
C ASP A 1 15.65 3.35 27.50
N VAL A 2 15.30 2.89 26.29
CA VAL A 2 15.32 1.43 25.96
C VAL A 2 16.67 0.78 26.24
N ALA A 3 17.77 1.45 25.88
CA ALA A 3 19.12 0.96 26.18
C ALA A 3 19.38 0.83 27.69
N ALA A 4 18.93 1.80 28.50
CA ALA A 4 19.06 1.77 29.94
C ALA A 4 18.22 0.64 30.57
N PHE A 5 17.00 0.44 30.08
CA PHE A 5 16.12 -0.66 30.49
C PHE A 5 16.78 -2.03 30.26
N LEU A 6 17.39 -2.23 29.09
CA LEU A 6 18.11 -3.45 28.74
C LEU A 6 19.54 -3.51 29.33
N ARG A 7 19.93 -2.52 30.15
CA ARG A 7 21.28 -2.39 30.74
C ARG A 7 22.41 -2.40 29.70
N VAL A 8 22.14 -1.88 28.50
CA VAL A 8 23.10 -1.70 27.43
C VAL A 8 24.01 -0.50 27.75
N ARG A 9 25.31 -0.70 27.62
CA ARG A 9 26.30 0.39 27.75
C ARG A 9 26.31 1.27 26.49
N PRO A 10 26.05 2.59 26.60
CA PRO A 10 25.95 3.46 25.42
C PRO A 10 27.23 3.59 24.59
N ASP A 11 28.40 3.47 25.20
CA ASP A 11 29.71 3.65 24.57
C ASP A 11 30.13 2.47 23.66
N LYS A 12 29.57 1.28 23.88
CA LYS A 12 30.00 0.04 23.19
C LYS A 12 28.88 -0.78 22.59
N GLY A 13 27.68 -0.71 23.17
CA GLY A 13 26.57 -1.61 22.83
C GLY A 13 25.38 -0.90 22.20
N LEU A 14 25.38 0.44 22.15
CA LEU A 14 24.29 1.20 21.55
C LEU A 14 24.63 1.56 20.11
N PHE A 15 23.83 1.01 19.20
CA PHE A 15 23.89 1.34 17.77
C PHE A 15 22.54 1.92 17.37
N HIS A 16 22.57 3.09 16.72
CA HIS A 16 21.38 3.75 16.21
C HIS A 16 21.59 4.08 14.74
N PHE A 17 20.76 3.49 13.89
CA PHE A 17 20.73 3.73 12.46
C PHE A 17 19.41 4.42 12.13
N ASP A 18 19.49 5.63 11.57
CA ASP A 18 18.29 6.35 11.16
C ASP A 18 17.72 5.82 9.84
N ASN A 19 16.69 6.47 9.32
CA ASN A 19 16.03 6.05 8.08
C ASN A 19 16.94 6.07 6.85
N SER A 20 18.09 6.75 6.87
CA SER A 20 19.03 6.81 5.75
C SER A 20 19.76 5.49 5.51
N TYR A 21 19.84 4.62 6.53
CA TYR A 21 20.49 3.30 6.44
C TYR A 21 19.60 2.22 5.83
N ARG A 22 18.38 2.55 5.36
CA ARG A 22 17.53 1.56 4.68
C ARG A 22 18.22 1.09 3.40
N PRO A 23 18.42 -0.24 3.20
CA PRO A 23 19.10 -0.77 2.02
C PRO A 23 18.33 -0.50 0.73
N CYS A 24 17.01 -0.39 0.83
CA CYS A 24 16.15 0.12 -0.23
C CYS A 24 15.50 1.42 0.28
N PRO A 25 15.91 2.60 -0.24
CA PRO A 25 15.34 3.88 0.14
C PRO A 25 13.82 3.89 -0.06
N LEU A 26 13.09 4.42 0.92
CA LEU A 26 11.64 4.44 0.90
C LEU A 26 11.13 5.87 0.69
N ALA A 27 10.57 6.13 -0.49
CA ALA A 27 9.74 7.31 -0.71
C ALA A 27 8.38 7.11 -0.02
N GLN A 28 7.91 8.13 0.69
CA GLN A 28 6.69 8.05 1.51
C GLN A 28 5.68 9.09 1.03
N GLN A 29 4.42 8.67 0.92
CA GLN A 29 3.30 9.56 0.61
C GLN A 29 2.19 9.33 1.63
N TYR A 30 1.68 10.40 2.21
CA TYR A 30 0.60 10.37 3.19
C TYR A 30 -0.63 11.05 2.61
N ILE A 31 -1.78 10.36 2.68
CA ILE A 31 -3.06 10.88 2.20
C ILE A 31 -4.05 10.80 3.35
N GLY A 32 -4.32 11.96 3.96
CA GLY A 32 -5.32 12.09 5.02
C GLY A 32 -6.70 12.38 4.42
N ILE A 33 -7.69 11.55 4.76
CA ILE A 33 -9.08 11.79 4.34
C ILE A 33 -9.81 12.58 5.43
N THR A 34 -10.22 13.81 5.11
CA THR A 34 -10.87 14.74 6.04
C THR A 34 -12.39 14.59 6.10
N VAL A 35 -12.99 13.77 5.22
CA VAL A 35 -14.44 13.52 5.16
C VAL A 35 -14.92 12.88 6.47
N LYS A 36 -15.89 13.52 7.13
CA LYS A 36 -16.42 13.06 8.42
C LYS A 36 -17.38 11.88 8.30
N LYS A 37 -18.20 11.84 7.23
CA LYS A 37 -19.23 10.81 7.04
C LYS A 37 -18.55 9.46 6.75
N PRO A 38 -18.76 8.42 7.59
CA PRO A 38 -18.00 7.17 7.49
C PRO A 38 -18.11 6.47 6.12
N LEU A 39 -19.32 6.42 5.55
CA LEU A 39 -19.56 5.77 4.26
C LEU A 39 -18.85 6.48 3.10
N GLN A 40 -18.95 7.81 3.05
CA GLN A 40 -18.27 8.62 2.03
C GLN A 40 -16.75 8.56 2.17
N ARG A 41 -16.26 8.59 3.42
CA ARG A 41 -14.82 8.41 3.70
C ARG A 41 -14.33 7.06 3.17
N PHE A 42 -15.10 5.99 3.38
CA PHE A 42 -14.75 4.66 2.90
C PHE A 42 -14.77 4.57 1.36
N GLN A 43 -15.73 5.19 0.70
CA GLN A 43 -15.79 5.26 -0.77
C GLN A 43 -14.58 6.00 -1.33
N LEU A 44 -14.31 7.21 -0.82
CA LEU A 44 -13.17 8.04 -1.23
C LEU A 44 -11.83 7.33 -0.98
N MET A 45 -11.72 6.55 0.09
CA MET A 45 -10.52 5.74 0.35
C MET A 45 -10.28 4.68 -0.73
N ASN A 46 -11.34 4.00 -1.19
CA ASN A 46 -11.22 3.01 -2.25
C ASN A 46 -10.91 3.65 -3.61
N GLU A 47 -11.51 4.81 -3.91
CA GLU A 47 -11.21 5.59 -5.13
C GLU A 47 -9.73 6.00 -5.16
N ILE A 48 -9.23 6.61 -4.07
CA ILE A 48 -7.82 6.99 -3.95
C ILE A 48 -6.91 5.77 -4.06
N CYS A 49 -7.28 4.64 -3.45
CA CYS A 49 -6.54 3.39 -3.55
C CYS A 49 -6.42 2.94 -5.01
N TYR A 50 -7.53 2.94 -5.74
CA TYR A 50 -7.55 2.58 -7.16
C TYR A 50 -6.64 3.46 -8.00
N ASP A 51 -6.72 4.79 -7.85
CA ASP A 51 -5.88 5.74 -8.60
C ASP A 51 -4.39 5.51 -8.37
N LYS A 52 -4.00 5.21 -7.13
CA LYS A 52 -2.60 4.89 -6.78
C LYS A 52 -2.14 3.58 -7.38
N VAL A 53 -2.98 2.55 -7.33
CA VAL A 53 -2.65 1.25 -7.94
C VAL A 53 -2.53 1.43 -9.46
N LEU A 54 -3.45 2.17 -10.10
CA LEU A 54 -3.43 2.42 -11.54
C LEU A 54 -2.17 3.17 -11.99
N THR A 55 -1.67 4.11 -11.17
CA THR A 55 -0.42 4.84 -11.45
C THR A 55 0.80 3.92 -11.46
N ALA A 56 0.81 2.89 -10.61
CA ALA A 56 1.87 1.89 -10.52
C ALA A 56 1.68 0.71 -11.50
N ALA A 57 0.46 0.49 -12.00
CA ALA A 57 0.12 -0.60 -12.90
C ALA A 57 1.01 -0.60 -14.15
N GLY A 58 1.48 -1.77 -14.55
CA GLY A 58 2.40 -1.96 -15.67
C GLY A 58 3.86 -1.56 -15.40
N LYS A 59 4.15 -0.87 -14.28
CA LYS A 59 5.51 -0.41 -13.92
C LYS A 59 6.08 -1.14 -12.71
N HIS A 60 5.29 -1.25 -11.65
CA HIS A 60 5.69 -1.83 -10.37
C HIS A 60 4.57 -2.72 -9.80
N GLN A 61 4.96 -3.71 -9.00
CA GLN A 61 3.99 -4.49 -8.23
C GLN A 61 3.50 -3.69 -7.02
N VAL A 62 2.22 -3.86 -6.67
CA VAL A 62 1.58 -3.15 -5.55
C VAL A 62 1.08 -4.17 -4.54
N LEU A 63 1.39 -3.95 -3.27
CA LEU A 63 0.87 -4.73 -2.14
C LEU A 63 -0.07 -3.85 -1.30
N ILE A 64 -1.32 -4.28 -1.16
CA ILE A 64 -2.36 -3.53 -0.44
C ILE A 64 -2.63 -4.21 0.90
N PHE A 65 -2.40 -3.49 2.00
CA PHE A 65 -2.73 -3.95 3.33
C PHE A 65 -4.12 -3.46 3.75
N VAL A 66 -4.91 -4.37 4.31
CA VAL A 66 -6.30 -4.17 4.74
C VAL A 66 -6.48 -4.64 6.18
N HIS A 67 -7.54 -4.20 6.87
CA HIS A 67 -7.72 -4.48 8.30
C HIS A 67 -8.44 -5.81 8.61
N SER A 68 -9.02 -6.48 7.61
CA SER A 68 -9.72 -7.74 7.80
C SER A 68 -9.68 -8.66 6.58
N ARG A 69 -9.85 -9.97 6.81
CA ARG A 69 -9.94 -10.98 5.75
C ARG A 69 -11.09 -10.69 4.76
N LYS A 70 -12.23 -10.23 5.30
CA LYS A 70 -13.40 -9.87 4.48
C LYS A 70 -13.12 -8.67 3.59
N GLU A 71 -12.36 -7.70 4.10
CA GLU A 71 -11.96 -6.52 3.32
C GLU A 71 -11.01 -6.89 2.19
N THR A 72 -10.11 -7.87 2.38
CA THR A 72 -9.22 -8.35 1.30
C THR A 72 -10.00 -8.70 0.04
N ALA A 73 -11.04 -9.53 0.17
CA ALA A 73 -11.88 -9.92 -0.96
C ALA A 73 -12.69 -8.74 -1.52
N LYS A 74 -13.20 -7.86 -0.66
CA LYS A 74 -14.02 -6.71 -1.06
C LYS A 74 -13.20 -5.69 -1.87
N THR A 75 -12.03 -5.32 -1.39
CA THR A 75 -11.13 -4.38 -2.08
C THR A 75 -10.62 -4.97 -3.39
N ALA A 76 -10.24 -6.25 -3.42
CA ALA A 76 -9.82 -6.90 -4.66
C ALA A 76 -10.93 -6.90 -5.74
N ARG A 77 -12.18 -7.21 -5.35
CA ARG A 77 -13.32 -7.13 -6.27
C ARG A 77 -13.58 -5.71 -6.75
N TYR A 78 -13.58 -4.73 -5.83
CA TYR A 78 -13.75 -3.33 -6.19
C TYR A 78 -12.71 -2.90 -7.23
N LEU A 79 -11.42 -3.17 -7.01
CA LEU A 79 -10.36 -2.82 -7.98
C LEU A 79 -10.56 -3.50 -9.34
N LYS A 80 -10.94 -4.78 -9.36
CA LYS A 80 -11.25 -5.51 -10.60
C LYS A 80 -12.43 -4.86 -11.34
N GLU A 81 -13.54 -4.64 -10.64
CA GLU A 81 -14.77 -4.06 -11.21
C GLU A 81 -14.51 -2.63 -11.73
N THR A 82 -13.80 -1.81 -10.98
CA THR A 82 -13.41 -0.45 -11.40
C THR A 82 -12.48 -0.48 -12.61
N ALA A 83 -11.52 -1.41 -12.67
CA ALA A 83 -10.64 -1.57 -13.82
C ALA A 83 -11.37 -2.05 -15.08
N LEU A 84 -12.39 -2.92 -14.92
CA LEU A 84 -13.26 -3.35 -16.02
C LEU A 84 -14.13 -2.19 -16.52
N ALA A 85 -14.77 -1.44 -15.61
CA ALA A 85 -15.62 -0.32 -15.97
C ALA A 85 -14.85 0.84 -16.63
N GLY A 86 -13.58 1.03 -16.26
CA GLY A 86 -12.70 2.06 -16.83
C GLY A 86 -11.87 1.62 -18.04
N ASP A 87 -12.06 0.40 -18.55
CA ASP A 87 -11.24 -0.21 -19.63
C ASP A 87 -9.71 -0.14 -19.41
N THR A 88 -9.29 -0.25 -18.14
CA THR A 88 -7.87 -0.21 -17.77
C THR A 88 -7.32 -1.55 -17.33
N LEU A 89 -8.11 -2.63 -17.40
CA LEU A 89 -7.71 -3.98 -16.96
C LEU A 89 -6.42 -4.46 -17.66
N ALA A 90 -6.24 -4.11 -18.93
CA ALA A 90 -5.05 -4.45 -19.70
C ALA A 90 -3.75 -3.89 -19.10
N LYS A 91 -3.80 -2.78 -18.34
CA LYS A 91 -2.61 -2.21 -17.68
C LYS A 91 -2.09 -3.07 -16.52
N PHE A 92 -2.93 -3.94 -15.97
CA PHE A 92 -2.56 -4.81 -14.85
C PHE A 92 -2.00 -6.15 -15.32
N MET A 93 -2.34 -6.58 -16.54
CA MET A 93 -1.89 -7.85 -17.10
C MET A 93 -0.68 -7.62 -18.00
N LYS A 94 0.39 -8.41 -17.79
CA LYS A 94 1.45 -8.50 -18.80
C LYS A 94 0.91 -9.28 -20.00
N GLY A 95 1.24 -8.86 -21.22
CA GLY A 95 0.74 -9.45 -22.46
C GLY A 95 1.05 -10.94 -22.67
N ASP A 96 1.85 -11.55 -21.80
CA ASP A 96 2.28 -12.97 -21.86
C ASP A 96 1.64 -13.87 -20.79
N SER A 97 0.74 -13.35 -19.95
CA SER A 97 -0.04 -14.20 -19.05
C SER A 97 -1.20 -14.83 -19.81
N ALA A 98 -0.89 -15.82 -20.64
CA ALA A 98 -1.85 -16.68 -21.31
C ALA A 98 -2.72 -17.38 -20.26
N SER A 99 -3.94 -16.87 -20.06
CA SER A 99 -5.21 -17.57 -19.76
C SER A 99 -6.24 -16.49 -19.48
N ARG A 100 -7.03 -16.11 -20.48
CA ARG A 100 -8.28 -15.37 -20.27
C ARG A 100 -9.36 -16.42 -19.99
N GLU A 101 -9.57 -16.71 -18.71
CA GLU A 101 -10.80 -17.36 -18.21
C GLU A 101 -11.64 -16.34 -17.41
#